data_AF-A0A519SRX4-F1
#
_entry.id   AF-A0A519SRX4-F1
#
_cell.length_a   1.000
_cell.length_b   1.000
_cell.length_c   1.000
_cell.angle_alpha   90.00
_cell.angle_beta   90.00
_cell.angle_gamma   90.00
#
_symmetry.space_group_name_H-M   'P 1'
#
loop_
_entity.id
_entity.type
_entity.pdbx_description
1 polymer ?
#
loop_
_entity_poly.entity_id
_entity_poly.type
_entity_poly.pdbx_seq_one_letter_code
_entity_poly.pdbx_strand_id
1 'polypeptide(L)'
;MRQQPLRMTTDLTATFNELVKDILWPAFKRLGYKKSGNNFRYYDAAGWGKIVQFQKASYNSAAELSFTINIGLYLLDYDYYLCGETSGQTFREPACVVRKRIGKLIGSKQDEWFELTELSNKELLFKQLDGYFTQHIHPYLATVQGKEAIYAILLAGHCADFPSVQIHMLFRAGYQEAALQMLRSEFAQSKSNKYYRATLRNLATELGLPAALWATEES
;
A
#
# COMPACT_ATOMS: atom_id res chain seq x y z
N MET A 1 18.53 -45.09 30.40
CA MET A 1 18.15 -44.31 29.21
C MET A 1 17.50 -43.02 29.67
N ARG A 2 18.15 -41.86 29.47
CA ARG A 2 17.50 -40.56 29.71
C ARG A 2 16.67 -40.23 28.48
N GLN A 3 15.35 -40.17 28.64
CA GLN A 3 14.49 -39.57 27.63
C GLN A 3 14.85 -38.07 27.55
N GLN A 4 15.34 -37.63 26.40
CA GLN A 4 15.39 -36.20 26.09
C GLN A 4 13.94 -35.69 26.06
N PRO A 5 13.61 -34.58 26.74
CA PRO A 5 12.29 -33.98 26.56
C PRO A 5 12.16 -33.56 25.10
N LEU A 6 11.07 -33.97 24.43
CA LEU A 6 10.64 -33.35 23.18
C LEU A 6 10.54 -31.85 23.44
N ARG A 7 11.44 -31.04 22.88
CA ARG A 7 11.19 -29.61 22.75
C ARG A 7 9.95 -29.49 21.87
N MET A 8 8.84 -29.05 22.45
CA MET A 8 7.69 -28.58 21.69
C MET A 8 8.18 -27.34 20.93
N THR A 9 8.53 -27.51 19.67
CA THR A 9 8.86 -26.41 18.77
C THR A 9 7.64 -25.51 18.66
N THR A 10 7.82 -24.20 18.85
CA THR A 10 6.73 -23.24 18.77
C THR A 10 6.30 -23.10 17.32
N ASP A 11 5.01 -23.32 17.04
CA ASP A 11 4.46 -23.01 15.72
C ASP A 11 4.39 -21.48 15.55
N LEU A 12 5.38 -20.94 14.83
CA LEU A 12 5.48 -19.52 14.53
C LEU A 12 4.34 -19.03 13.63
N THR A 13 3.78 -19.89 12.77
CA THR A 13 2.63 -19.54 11.94
C THR A 13 1.37 -19.43 12.78
N ALA A 14 1.15 -20.34 13.73
CA ALA A 14 0.06 -20.21 14.70
C ALA A 14 0.20 -18.94 15.54
N THR A 15 1.42 -18.67 16.05
CA THR A 15 1.72 -17.45 16.83
C THR A 15 1.44 -16.19 16.02
N PHE A 16 1.86 -16.13 14.76
CA PHE A 16 1.57 -14.99 13.88
C PHE A 16 0.05 -14.83 13.64
N ASN A 17 -0.67 -15.93 13.43
CA ASN A 17 -2.11 -15.87 13.21
C ASN A 17 -2.87 -15.37 14.44
N GLU A 18 -2.45 -15.77 15.64
CA GLU A 18 -2.96 -15.28 16.93
C GLU A 18 -2.72 -13.77 17.07
N LEU A 19 -1.49 -13.30 16.83
CA LEU A 19 -1.13 -11.87 16.83
C LEU A 19 -2.09 -11.06 15.94
N VAL A 20 -2.30 -11.52 14.71
CA VAL A 20 -3.10 -10.81 13.70
C VAL A 20 -4.59 -10.86 14.04
N LYS A 21 -5.10 -12.00 14.52
CA LYS A 21 -6.53 -12.24 14.75
C LYS A 21 -7.01 -11.73 16.12
N ASP A 22 -6.22 -11.89 17.16
CA ASP A 22 -6.72 -11.71 18.52
C ASP A 22 -6.34 -10.34 19.08
N ILE A 23 -5.29 -9.71 18.53
CA ILE A 23 -4.79 -8.42 19.04
C ILE A 23 -5.20 -7.27 18.12
N LEU A 24 -4.84 -7.34 16.84
CA LEU A 24 -5.02 -6.19 15.93
C LEU A 24 -6.44 -6.13 15.34
N TRP A 25 -7.04 -7.29 15.04
CA TRP A 25 -8.37 -7.34 14.46
C TRP A 25 -9.49 -6.72 15.29
N PRO A 26 -9.57 -6.88 16.62
CA PRO A 26 -10.58 -6.18 17.41
C PRO A 26 -10.60 -4.66 17.19
N ALA A 27 -9.43 -4.02 17.05
CA ALA A 27 -9.33 -2.59 16.80
C ALA A 27 -9.86 -2.22 15.40
N PHE A 28 -9.43 -2.94 14.35
CA PHE A 28 -9.92 -2.74 12.99
C PHE A 28 -11.42 -3.02 12.84
N LYS A 29 -11.93 -4.06 13.49
CA LYS A 29 -13.34 -4.44 13.44
C LYS A 29 -14.25 -3.34 13.98
N ARG A 30 -13.86 -2.68 15.09
CA ARG A 30 -14.59 -1.53 15.65
C ARG A 30 -14.65 -0.33 14.68
N LEU A 31 -13.68 -0.22 13.79
CA LEU A 31 -13.60 0.81 12.75
C LEU A 31 -14.28 0.40 11.43
N GLY A 32 -15.03 -0.71 11.41
CA GLY A 32 -15.79 -1.15 10.24
C GLY A 32 -14.99 -1.92 9.19
N TYR A 33 -13.74 -2.30 9.47
CA TYR A 33 -12.95 -3.11 8.56
C TYR A 33 -13.47 -4.55 8.52
N LYS A 34 -13.24 -5.25 7.41
CA LYS A 34 -13.42 -6.69 7.20
C LYS A 34 -12.05 -7.37 7.08
N LYS A 35 -11.91 -8.58 7.65
CA LYS A 35 -10.67 -9.37 7.60
C LYS A 35 -10.77 -10.52 6.61
N SER A 36 -9.72 -10.75 5.83
CA SER A 36 -9.54 -11.95 5.00
C SER A 36 -8.06 -12.34 4.93
N GLY A 37 -7.71 -13.41 5.62
CA GLY A 37 -6.32 -13.79 5.84
C GLY A 37 -5.57 -12.66 6.56
N ASN A 38 -4.49 -12.18 5.95
CA ASN A 38 -3.66 -11.09 6.47
C ASN A 38 -4.10 -9.69 6.02
N ASN A 39 -5.26 -9.58 5.37
CA ASN A 39 -5.74 -8.32 4.82
C ASN A 39 -6.90 -7.78 5.64
N PHE A 40 -6.84 -6.50 5.97
CA PHE A 40 -7.81 -5.76 6.74
C PHE A 40 -8.32 -4.63 5.86
N ARG A 41 -9.56 -4.73 5.39
CA ARG A 41 -10.13 -3.82 4.40
C ARG A 41 -11.30 -3.03 4.93
N TYR A 42 -11.26 -1.72 4.76
CA TYR A 42 -12.45 -0.89 4.74
C TYR A 42 -12.82 -0.65 3.27
N TYR A 43 -14.08 -0.81 2.92
CA TYR A 43 -14.60 -0.52 1.59
C TYR A 43 -15.91 0.23 1.71
N ASP A 44 -15.98 1.37 1.02
CA ASP A 44 -17.14 2.24 1.00
C ASP A 44 -17.97 2.02 -0.26
N ALA A 45 -19.29 2.18 -0.17
CA ALA A 45 -20.19 2.03 -1.31
C ALA A 45 -19.88 3.02 -2.45
N ALA A 46 -19.26 4.16 -2.14
CA ALA A 46 -18.82 5.12 -3.14
C ALA A 46 -17.59 4.64 -3.96
N GLY A 47 -17.06 3.45 -3.72
CA GLY A 47 -15.99 2.86 -4.54
C GLY A 47 -14.58 3.31 -4.13
N TRP A 48 -14.37 3.56 -2.85
CA TRP A 48 -13.05 3.82 -2.29
C TRP A 48 -12.82 2.95 -1.05
N GLY A 49 -11.56 2.76 -0.67
CA GLY A 49 -11.23 1.86 0.42
C GLY A 49 -9.86 2.09 1.03
N LYS A 50 -9.60 1.35 2.10
CA LYS A 50 -8.34 1.34 2.85
C LYS A 50 -7.96 -0.09 3.15
N ILE A 51 -6.67 -0.43 3.03
CA ILE A 51 -6.16 -1.74 3.41
C ILE A 51 -4.97 -1.61 4.35
N VAL A 52 -4.91 -2.51 5.33
CA VAL A 52 -3.70 -2.85 6.05
C VAL A 52 -3.43 -4.33 5.81
N GLN A 53 -2.25 -4.64 5.29
CA GLN A 53 -1.83 -6.00 4.95
C GLN A 53 -0.57 -6.38 5.71
N PHE A 54 -0.60 -7.53 6.38
CA PHE A 54 0.58 -8.14 6.99
C PHE A 54 1.25 -9.07 5.98
N GLN A 55 2.29 -8.57 5.31
CA GLN A 55 3.03 -9.30 4.30
C GLN A 55 4.13 -10.12 4.94
N LYS A 56 4.05 -11.45 4.83
CA LYS A 56 5.13 -12.37 5.21
C LYS A 56 6.29 -12.29 4.21
N ALA A 57 7.52 -12.46 4.68
CA ALA A 57 8.67 -12.65 3.81
C ALA A 57 8.55 -13.97 3.02
N SER A 58 9.18 -14.00 1.84
CA SER A 58 9.21 -15.20 0.98
C SER A 58 10.08 -16.33 1.53
N TYR A 59 11.04 -16.01 2.42
CA TYR A 59 12.07 -16.93 2.92
C TYR A 59 11.83 -17.42 4.35
N ASN A 60 10.57 -17.40 4.82
CA ASN A 60 10.22 -17.90 6.14
C ASN A 60 10.49 -19.41 6.28
N SER A 61 10.86 -19.83 7.48
CA SER A 61 11.12 -21.22 7.84
C SER A 61 10.28 -21.65 9.05
N ALA A 62 10.44 -22.89 9.50
CA ALA A 62 9.82 -23.35 10.74
C ALA A 62 10.42 -22.66 12.00
N ALA A 63 11.65 -22.13 11.91
CA ALA A 63 12.37 -21.53 13.03
C ALA A 63 12.37 -20.00 13.02
N GLU A 64 12.01 -19.38 11.88
CA GLU A 64 12.06 -17.94 11.69
C GLU A 64 10.93 -17.49 10.76
N LEU A 65 10.17 -16.49 11.20
CA LEU A 65 9.10 -15.88 10.44
C LEU A 65 9.24 -14.35 10.49
N SER A 66 9.53 -13.77 9.34
CA SER A 66 9.58 -12.33 9.13
C SER A 66 8.31 -11.84 8.45
N PHE A 67 7.86 -10.64 8.82
CA PHE A 67 6.78 -9.95 8.13
C PHE A 67 6.92 -8.43 8.21
N THR A 68 6.21 -7.72 7.35
CA THR A 68 6.05 -6.27 7.39
C THR A 68 4.57 -5.89 7.27
N ILE A 69 4.27 -4.59 7.33
CA ILE A 69 2.93 -4.05 7.21
C ILE A 69 2.88 -3.09 6.02
N ASN A 70 2.01 -3.38 5.06
CA ASN A 70 1.69 -2.48 3.96
C ASN A 70 0.34 -1.81 4.23
N ILE A 71 0.26 -0.51 3.92
CA ILE A 71 -0.95 0.30 3.99
C ILE A 71 -1.28 0.75 2.56
N GLY A 72 -2.54 0.64 2.16
CA GLY A 72 -2.99 1.05 0.84
C GLY A 72 -4.30 1.84 0.87
N LEU A 73 -4.42 2.82 -0.03
CA LEU A 73 -5.67 3.54 -0.31
C LEU A 73 -6.16 3.15 -1.71
N TYR A 74 -7.43 2.81 -1.81
CA TYR A 74 -8.02 2.16 -2.97
C TYR A 74 -9.07 3.05 -3.63
N LEU A 75 -9.09 3.03 -4.96
CA LEU A 75 -10.12 3.63 -5.80
C LEU A 75 -10.57 2.58 -6.82
N LEU A 76 -11.86 2.23 -6.82
CA LEU A 76 -12.44 1.22 -7.70
C LEU A 76 -12.19 1.54 -9.18
N ASP A 77 -12.31 2.83 -9.53
CA ASP A 77 -12.19 3.32 -10.90
C ASP A 77 -10.79 3.06 -11.52
N TYR A 78 -9.80 2.73 -10.68
CA TYR A 78 -8.41 2.51 -11.07
C TYR A 78 -7.87 1.10 -10.80
N ASP A 79 -8.70 0.22 -10.21
CA ASP A 79 -8.32 -1.15 -9.90
C ASP A 79 -7.83 -1.91 -11.15
N TYR A 80 -8.64 -1.85 -12.22
CA TYR A 80 -8.32 -2.50 -13.49
C TYR A 80 -7.03 -1.96 -14.11
N TYR A 81 -6.77 -0.65 -14.01
CA TYR A 81 -5.55 -0.04 -14.54
C TYR A 81 -4.29 -0.51 -13.81
N LEU A 82 -4.40 -0.86 -12.52
CA LEU A 82 -3.28 -1.30 -11.70
C LEU A 82 -3.05 -2.81 -11.75
N CYS A 83 -4.14 -3.59 -11.85
CA CYS A 83 -4.08 -5.05 -11.67
C CYS A 83 -4.59 -5.86 -12.89
N GLY A 84 -5.20 -5.22 -13.89
CA GLY A 84 -5.83 -5.93 -15.02
C GLY A 84 -7.13 -6.65 -14.66
N GLU A 85 -7.63 -6.46 -13.44
CA GLU A 85 -8.88 -7.02 -12.93
C GLU A 85 -9.58 -6.02 -12.00
N THR A 86 -10.89 -6.19 -11.79
CA THR A 86 -11.66 -5.38 -10.82
C THR A 86 -12.00 -6.22 -9.61
N SER A 87 -11.34 -5.94 -8.49
CA SER A 87 -11.41 -6.67 -7.23
C SER A 87 -12.56 -6.21 -6.32
N GLY A 88 -13.02 -4.96 -6.45
CA GLY A 88 -14.07 -4.38 -5.63
C GLY A 88 -13.80 -4.51 -4.13
N GLN A 89 -14.78 -5.00 -3.36
CA GLN A 89 -14.66 -5.20 -1.89
C GLN A 89 -13.52 -6.14 -1.46
N THR A 90 -12.94 -6.91 -2.38
CA THR A 90 -11.86 -7.87 -2.08
C THR A 90 -10.46 -7.40 -2.49
N PHE A 91 -10.32 -6.14 -2.90
CA PHE A 91 -9.07 -5.53 -3.36
C PHE A 91 -7.85 -5.85 -2.49
N ARG A 92 -6.71 -6.08 -3.14
CA ARG A 92 -5.44 -6.30 -2.45
C ARG A 92 -4.59 -5.05 -2.48
N GLU A 93 -3.53 -5.03 -1.68
CA GLU A 93 -2.62 -3.90 -1.61
C GLU A 93 -2.02 -3.48 -2.97
N PRO A 94 -1.70 -4.40 -3.91
CA PRO A 94 -1.25 -4.01 -5.26
C PRO A 94 -2.28 -3.23 -6.08
N ALA A 95 -3.58 -3.35 -5.77
CA ALA A 95 -4.66 -2.60 -6.42
C ALA A 95 -4.85 -1.19 -5.86
N CYS A 96 -4.03 -0.78 -4.89
CA CYS A 96 -4.15 0.53 -4.25
C CYS A 96 -3.40 1.61 -5.04
N VAL A 97 -4.06 2.76 -5.18
CA VAL A 97 -3.52 3.94 -5.88
C VAL A 97 -2.47 4.68 -5.06
N VAL A 98 -2.55 4.56 -3.73
CA VAL A 98 -1.54 5.01 -2.78
C VAL A 98 -1.08 3.80 -1.99
N ARG A 99 0.24 3.57 -1.94
CA ARG A 99 0.86 2.45 -1.23
C ARG A 99 1.94 2.98 -0.30
N LYS A 100 1.91 2.54 0.96
CA LYS A 100 2.88 2.94 1.98
C LYS A 100 3.23 1.75 2.86
N ARG A 101 4.49 1.34 2.85
CA ARG A 101 5.00 0.40 3.86
C ARG A 101 5.17 1.10 5.20
N ILE A 102 5.05 0.36 6.29
CA ILE A 102 5.08 0.90 7.66
C ILE A 102 6.35 1.71 7.96
N GLY A 103 7.52 1.29 7.48
CA GLY A 103 8.76 2.07 7.63
C GLY A 103 8.63 3.49 7.04
N LYS A 104 8.07 3.61 5.82
CA LYS A 104 7.78 4.92 5.21
C LYS A 104 6.66 5.66 5.94
N LEU A 105 5.71 4.96 6.56
CA LEU A 105 4.64 5.59 7.35
C LEU A 105 5.19 6.31 8.59
N ILE A 106 6.13 5.67 9.30
CA ILE A 106 6.70 6.20 10.53
C ILE A 106 7.92 7.12 10.31
N GLY A 107 8.31 7.34 9.04
CA GLY A 107 9.48 8.15 8.70
C GLY A 107 10.82 7.45 8.95
N SER A 108 10.83 6.12 9.05
CA SER A 108 12.06 5.35 9.11
C SER A 108 12.82 5.46 7.80
N LYS A 109 14.16 5.52 7.89
CA LYS A 109 15.06 5.52 6.73
C LYS A 109 15.25 4.12 6.15
N GLN A 110 14.89 3.09 6.91
CA GLN A 110 15.00 1.70 6.53
C GLN A 110 13.60 1.08 6.45
N ASP A 111 13.52 -0.05 5.74
CA ASP A 111 12.30 -0.82 5.78
C ASP A 111 12.16 -1.53 7.13
N GLU A 112 10.94 -1.56 7.65
CA GLU A 112 10.66 -2.12 8.97
C GLU A 112 10.10 -3.53 8.81
N TRP A 113 10.86 -4.49 9.34
CA TRP A 113 10.54 -5.91 9.38
C TRP A 113 10.45 -6.38 10.82
N PHE A 114 9.48 -7.25 11.07
CA PHE A 114 9.22 -7.85 12.38
C PHE A 114 9.60 -9.32 12.34
N GLU A 115 10.38 -9.74 13.33
CA GLU A 115 10.92 -11.10 13.40
C GLU A 115 10.27 -11.90 14.53
N LEU A 116 9.75 -13.08 14.16
CA LEU A 116 9.24 -14.09 15.07
C LEU A 116 10.15 -15.31 15.02
N THR A 117 10.73 -15.64 16.16
CA THR A 117 11.51 -16.86 16.43
C THR A 117 11.00 -17.47 17.74
N GLU A 118 11.47 -18.66 18.09
CA GLU A 118 11.15 -19.27 19.40
C GLU A 118 11.65 -18.43 20.59
N LEU A 119 12.66 -17.58 20.36
CA LEU A 119 13.26 -16.72 21.37
C LEU A 119 12.64 -15.31 21.40
N SER A 120 11.76 -14.98 20.46
CA SER A 120 11.16 -13.65 20.39
C SER A 120 10.29 -13.38 21.61
N ASN A 121 10.46 -12.19 22.21
CA ASN A 121 9.55 -11.69 23.23
C ASN A 121 8.24 -11.25 22.57
N LYS A 122 7.26 -12.16 22.58
CA LYS A 122 5.96 -11.96 21.93
C LYS A 122 5.20 -10.77 22.51
N GLU A 123 5.20 -10.61 23.83
CA GLU A 123 4.53 -9.49 24.50
C GLU A 123 5.11 -8.13 24.08
N LEU A 124 6.44 -8.04 23.94
CA LEU A 124 7.10 -6.84 23.46
C LEU A 124 6.73 -6.53 22.01
N LEU A 125 6.77 -7.55 21.13
CA LEU A 125 6.34 -7.40 19.74
C LEU A 125 4.87 -6.94 19.65
N PHE A 126 4.00 -7.49 20.49
CA PHE A 126 2.58 -7.12 20.52
C PHE A 126 2.40 -5.66 20.93
N LYS A 127 3.08 -5.24 22.00
CA LYS A 127 3.05 -3.84 22.45
C LYS A 127 3.59 -2.90 21.37
N GLN A 128 4.62 -3.32 20.63
CA GLN A 128 5.17 -2.55 19.52
C GLN A 128 4.15 -2.41 18.38
N LEU A 129 3.47 -3.48 17.99
CA LEU A 129 2.46 -3.45 16.93
C LEU A 129 1.22 -2.65 17.31
N ASP A 130 0.77 -2.74 18.56
CA ASP A 130 -0.30 -1.90 19.09
C ASP A 130 0.08 -0.41 19.09
N GLY A 131 1.34 -0.11 19.46
CA GLY A 131 1.91 1.22 19.34
C GLY A 131 1.92 1.73 17.90
N TYR A 132 2.39 0.92 16.95
CA TYR A 132 2.36 1.27 15.52
C TYR A 132 0.95 1.51 15.01
N PHE A 133 -0.01 0.69 15.43
CA PHE A 133 -1.41 0.87 15.07
C PHE A 133 -1.95 2.20 15.61
N THR A 134 -1.81 2.42 16.91
CA THR A 134 -2.42 3.56 17.62
C THR A 134 -1.77 4.89 17.28
N GLN A 135 -0.44 4.93 17.10
CA GLN A 135 0.32 6.17 16.91
C GLN A 135 0.50 6.56 15.44
N HIS A 136 0.41 5.60 14.50
CA HIS A 136 0.75 5.85 13.10
C HIS A 136 -0.33 5.37 12.12
N ILE A 137 -0.68 4.08 12.14
CA ILE A 137 -1.57 3.49 11.14
C ILE A 137 -2.99 4.06 11.27
N HIS A 138 -3.57 4.02 12.46
CA HIS A 138 -4.92 4.51 12.68
C HIS A 138 -5.04 6.02 12.42
N PRO A 139 -4.17 6.89 12.96
CA PRO A 139 -4.23 8.32 12.66
C PRO A 139 -4.14 8.63 11.17
N TYR A 140 -3.23 7.98 10.44
CA TYR A 140 -3.11 8.15 8.99
C TYR A 140 -4.37 7.69 8.24
N LEU A 141 -4.93 6.54 8.59
CA LEU A 141 -6.14 6.05 7.94
C LEU A 141 -7.38 6.89 8.32
N ALA A 142 -7.42 7.47 9.51
CA ALA A 142 -8.54 8.29 9.97
C ALA A 142 -8.69 9.61 9.20
N THR A 143 -7.60 10.17 8.65
CA THR A 143 -7.65 11.38 7.81
C THR A 143 -8.29 11.13 6.44
N VAL A 144 -8.37 9.88 6.00
CA VAL A 144 -8.89 9.53 4.68
C VAL A 144 -10.41 9.31 4.77
N GLN A 145 -11.18 10.33 4.41
CA GLN A 145 -12.64 10.25 4.38
C GLN A 145 -13.15 10.59 2.98
N GLY A 146 -13.35 9.56 2.13
CA GLY A 146 -13.79 9.73 0.75
C GLY A 146 -12.66 9.73 -0.28
N LYS A 147 -13.06 9.74 -1.57
CA LYS A 147 -12.14 9.82 -2.72
C LYS A 147 -11.29 11.08 -2.70
N GLU A 148 -11.88 12.21 -2.34
CA GLU A 148 -11.20 13.52 -2.31
C GLU A 148 -9.97 13.54 -1.40
N ALA A 149 -10.03 12.86 -0.26
CA ALA A 149 -8.87 12.75 0.63
C ALA A 149 -7.73 11.95 -0.01
N ILE A 150 -8.05 10.94 -0.83
CA ILE A 150 -7.06 10.17 -1.59
C ILE A 150 -6.43 11.04 -2.68
N TYR A 151 -7.23 11.83 -3.41
CA TYR A 151 -6.72 12.78 -4.40
C TYR A 151 -5.83 13.85 -3.76
N ALA A 152 -6.20 14.38 -2.59
CA ALA A 152 -5.36 15.33 -1.85
C ALA A 152 -3.99 14.73 -1.48
N ILE A 153 -3.95 13.46 -1.09
CA ILE A 153 -2.69 12.75 -0.80
C ILE A 153 -1.84 12.61 -2.08
N LEU A 154 -2.46 12.23 -3.20
CA LEU A 154 -1.78 12.14 -4.49
C LEU A 154 -1.23 13.51 -4.94
N LEU A 155 -2.01 14.58 -4.80
CA LEU A 155 -1.61 15.95 -5.15
C LEU A 155 -0.41 16.44 -4.32
N ALA A 156 -0.32 16.04 -3.05
CA ALA A 156 0.82 16.37 -2.19
C ALA A 156 2.13 15.65 -2.59
N GLY A 157 2.15 14.88 -3.69
CA GLY A 157 3.31 14.14 -4.17
C GLY A 157 3.57 12.86 -3.38
N HIS A 158 2.58 12.40 -2.60
CA HIS A 158 2.69 11.15 -1.87
C HIS A 158 2.19 9.98 -2.73
N CYS A 159 3.12 9.30 -3.40
CA CYS A 159 3.09 7.85 -3.61
C CYS A 159 2.08 7.29 -4.64
N ALA A 160 2.35 7.43 -5.94
CA ALA A 160 2.03 6.35 -6.86
C ALA A 160 3.33 5.71 -7.33
N ASP A 161 3.43 4.38 -7.25
CA ASP A 161 4.51 3.61 -7.90
C ASP A 161 4.44 3.74 -9.43
N PHE A 162 3.35 4.32 -9.95
CA PHE A 162 3.02 4.47 -11.36
C PHE A 162 2.60 5.91 -11.67
N PRO A 163 3.55 6.83 -11.95
CA PRO A 163 3.23 8.24 -12.19
C PRO A 163 2.26 8.46 -13.35
N SER A 164 2.31 7.62 -14.40
CA SER A 164 1.36 7.67 -15.52
C SER A 164 -0.09 7.41 -15.08
N VAL A 165 -0.30 6.46 -14.18
CA VAL A 165 -1.63 6.18 -13.62
C VAL A 165 -2.09 7.37 -12.79
N GLN A 166 -1.21 7.95 -11.97
CA GLN A 166 -1.51 9.14 -11.17
C GLN A 166 -1.86 10.38 -12.00
N ILE A 167 -1.20 10.59 -13.13
CA ILE A 167 -1.57 11.65 -14.07
C ILE A 167 -2.99 11.40 -14.61
N HIS A 168 -3.29 10.16 -15.04
CA HIS A 168 -4.61 9.78 -15.54
C HIS A 168 -5.72 10.00 -14.48
N MET A 169 -5.60 9.33 -13.33
CA MET A 169 -5.80 9.92 -11.99
C MET A 169 -6.45 11.28 -11.87
N LEU A 170 -5.54 12.20 -11.60
CA LEU A 170 -5.80 13.59 -11.27
C LEU A 170 -6.51 14.29 -12.42
N PHE A 171 -6.15 13.98 -13.67
CA PHE A 171 -6.79 14.61 -14.83
C PHE A 171 -8.27 14.28 -14.91
N ARG A 172 -8.65 13.00 -14.79
CA ARG A 172 -10.05 12.56 -14.85
C ARG A 172 -10.86 13.02 -13.63
N ALA A 173 -10.21 13.18 -12.48
CA ALA A 173 -10.80 13.71 -11.27
C ALA A 173 -10.97 15.25 -11.27
N GLY A 174 -10.56 15.95 -12.35
CA GLY A 174 -10.72 17.40 -12.49
C GLY A 174 -9.52 18.23 -12.03
N TYR A 175 -8.45 17.61 -11.54
CA TYR A 175 -7.19 18.26 -11.15
C TYR A 175 -6.23 18.40 -12.34
N GLN A 176 -6.72 18.95 -13.44
CA GLN A 176 -6.03 18.96 -14.72
C GLN A 176 -4.69 19.71 -14.68
N GLU A 177 -4.62 20.87 -14.02
CA GLU A 177 -3.38 21.64 -13.90
C GLU A 177 -2.27 20.85 -13.20
N ALA A 178 -2.59 20.21 -12.07
CA ALA A 178 -1.63 19.37 -11.35
C ALA A 178 -1.20 18.16 -12.16
N ALA A 179 -2.13 17.51 -12.87
CA ALA A 179 -1.83 16.39 -13.76
C ALA A 179 -0.91 16.81 -14.93
N LEU A 180 -1.15 17.98 -15.52
CA LEU A 180 -0.33 18.54 -16.60
C LEU A 180 1.07 18.92 -16.11
N GLN A 181 1.18 19.51 -14.92
CA GLN A 181 2.46 19.80 -14.30
C GLN A 181 3.27 18.52 -14.05
N MET A 182 2.62 17.48 -13.53
CA MET A 182 3.22 16.17 -13.32
C MET A 182 3.66 15.53 -14.65
N LEU A 183 2.82 15.54 -15.68
CA LEU A 183 3.14 15.02 -17.00
C LEU A 183 4.39 15.69 -17.60
N ARG A 184 4.48 17.03 -17.51
CA ARG A 184 5.66 17.78 -17.97
C ARG A 184 6.91 17.40 -17.18
N SER A 185 6.80 17.27 -15.86
CA SER A 185 7.90 16.84 -14.99
C SER A 185 8.40 15.43 -15.38
N GLU A 186 7.48 14.49 -15.58
CA GLU A 186 7.82 13.11 -16.01
C GLU A 186 8.51 13.09 -17.39
N PHE A 187 8.04 13.88 -18.35
CA PHE A 187 8.73 14.02 -19.65
C PHE A 187 10.13 14.60 -19.51
N ALA A 188 10.32 15.59 -18.63
CA ALA A 188 11.62 16.22 -18.40
C ALA A 188 12.63 15.28 -17.73
N GLN A 189 12.17 14.41 -16.83
CA GLN A 189 13.01 13.44 -16.12
C GLN A 189 13.31 12.18 -16.94
N SER A 190 12.47 11.85 -17.92
CA SER A 190 12.55 10.60 -18.70
C SER A 190 13.29 10.69 -20.04
N LYS A 191 14.13 11.72 -20.25
CA LYS A 191 14.79 11.99 -21.55
C LYS A 191 15.47 10.77 -22.18
N SER A 192 16.14 9.94 -21.39
CA SER A 192 16.85 8.74 -21.86
C SER A 192 15.96 7.49 -21.98
N ASN A 193 14.75 7.49 -21.40
CA ASN A 193 13.87 6.32 -21.36
C ASN A 193 12.81 6.38 -22.48
N LYS A 194 13.17 5.90 -23.67
CA LYS A 194 12.30 5.92 -24.86
C LYS A 194 10.96 5.20 -24.65
N TYR A 195 10.98 4.06 -23.96
CA TYR A 195 9.78 3.27 -23.69
C TYR A 195 8.82 4.02 -22.77
N TYR A 196 9.32 4.59 -21.68
CA TYR A 196 8.49 5.36 -20.77
C TYR A 196 7.95 6.64 -21.42
N ARG A 197 8.74 7.33 -22.24
CA ARG A 197 8.26 8.47 -23.04
C ARG A 197 7.15 8.07 -24.01
N ALA A 198 7.17 6.86 -24.57
CA ALA A 198 6.06 6.35 -25.39
C ALA A 198 4.80 6.13 -24.54
N THR A 199 4.93 5.58 -23.33
CA THR A 199 3.81 5.48 -22.37
C THR A 199 3.20 6.84 -22.06
N LEU A 200 4.01 7.86 -21.77
CA LEU A 200 3.54 9.22 -21.50
C LEU A 200 2.85 9.87 -22.72
N ARG A 201 3.34 9.61 -23.94
CA ARG A 201 2.69 10.07 -25.19
C ARG A 201 1.35 9.40 -25.43
N ASN A 202 1.26 8.10 -25.20
CA ASN A 202 0.01 7.35 -25.31
C ASN A 202 -1.02 7.87 -24.31
N LEU A 203 -0.58 8.08 -23.05
CA LEU A 203 -1.42 8.68 -22.02
C LEU A 203 -1.90 10.08 -22.42
N ALA A 204 -1.01 10.95 -22.92
CA ALA A 204 -1.39 12.30 -23.31
C ALA A 204 -2.40 12.30 -24.48
N THR A 205 -2.25 11.35 -25.42
CA THR A 205 -3.22 11.11 -26.48
C THR A 205 -4.58 10.63 -25.93
N GLU A 206 -4.57 9.67 -25.00
CA GLU A 206 -5.79 9.17 -24.33
C GLU A 206 -6.54 10.27 -23.57
N LEU A 207 -5.80 11.22 -22.99
CA LEU A 207 -6.33 12.39 -22.29
C LEU A 207 -6.80 13.51 -23.25
N GLY A 208 -6.62 13.34 -24.57
CA GLY A 208 -7.02 14.34 -25.57
C GLY A 208 -6.18 15.62 -25.52
N LEU A 209 -4.95 15.54 -25.01
CA LEU A 209 -4.07 16.70 -24.87
C LEU A 209 -3.41 17.04 -26.22
N PRO A 210 -3.05 18.31 -26.50
CA PRO A 210 -2.34 18.67 -27.73
C PRO A 210 -0.84 18.34 -27.66
N ALA A 211 -0.29 17.82 -28.76
CA ALA A 211 1.11 17.38 -28.84
C ALA A 211 2.13 18.45 -28.44
N ALA A 212 1.82 19.73 -28.66
CA ALA A 212 2.65 20.87 -28.26
C ALA A 212 2.98 20.90 -26.75
N LEU A 213 2.18 20.25 -25.89
CA LEU A 213 2.42 20.19 -24.45
C LEU A 213 3.59 19.27 -24.04
N TRP A 214 4.00 18.34 -24.90
CA TRP A 214 5.08 17.38 -24.65
C TRP A 214 6.08 17.20 -25.80
N ALA A 215 5.87 17.91 -26.91
CA ALA A 215 6.76 17.90 -28.07
C ALA A 215 8.00 18.80 -27.92
N THR A 216 8.20 19.45 -26.77
CA THR A 216 9.37 20.31 -26.55
C THR A 216 10.66 19.49 -26.46
N GLU A 217 11.44 19.62 -27.54
CA GLU A 217 12.88 19.39 -27.73
C GLU A 217 13.39 17.95 -27.67
N GLU A 218 13.06 17.19 -28.71
CA GLU A 218 14.04 16.26 -29.32
C GLU A 218 15.09 17.11 -30.06
N SER A 219 16.04 17.68 -29.33
CA SER A 219 17.27 18.27 -29.86
C SER A 219 18.46 17.78 -29.04
#